data_AF-A0A532UXY6-F1
#
_entry.id   AF-A0A532UXY6-F1
#
_cell.length_a   1.000
_cell.length_b   1.000
_cell.length_c   1.000
_cell.angle_alpha   90.00
_cell.angle_beta   90.00
_cell.angle_gamma   90.00
#
_symmetry.space_group_name_H-M   'P 1'
#
loop_
_entity.id
_entity.type
_entity.pdbx_description
1 polymer ?
#
loop_
_entity_poly.entity_id
_entity_poly.type
_entity_poly.pdbx_seq_one_letter_code
_entity_poly.pdbx_strand_id
1 'polypeptide(L)'
;MNPQEGKWWLYLGVSYYVDRQAHSAVKSLSEAEKLTVNTLNDRAKWYLAQAYLLSEDPHNAIPLLEELKNSDSEYLKKADELLTMVKETIPESP
;
A
#
# COMPACT_ATOMS: atom_id res chain seq x y z
N MET A 1 7.92 2.02 19.13
CA MET A 1 6.67 1.89 18.34
C MET A 1 5.48 2.11 19.24
N ASN A 2 4.50 2.89 18.79
CA ASN A 2 3.22 3.10 19.47
C ASN A 2 2.09 2.47 18.63
N PRO A 3 1.65 1.24 18.95
CA PRO A 3 0.66 0.52 18.15
C PRO A 3 -0.68 1.25 18.00
N GLN A 4 -1.04 2.11 18.96
CA GLN A 4 -2.28 2.88 18.91
C GLN A 4 -2.20 4.02 17.89
N GLU A 5 -1.02 4.63 17.77
CA GLU A 5 -0.72 5.67 16.80
C GLU A 5 -0.66 5.10 15.37
N GLY A 6 -0.04 3.93 15.19
CA GLY A 6 -0.02 3.25 13.89
C GLY A 6 -1.43 2.91 13.37
N LYS A 7 -2.34 2.46 14.26
CA LYS A 7 -3.75 2.23 13.89
C LYS A 7 -4.46 3.53 13.49
N TRP A 8 -4.20 4.63 14.17
CA TRP A 8 -4.79 5.92 13.83
C TRP A 8 -4.36 6.38 12.43
N TRP A 9 -3.06 6.34 12.14
CA TRP A 9 -2.52 6.66 10.81
C TRP A 9 -3.09 5.76 9.72
N LEU A 10 -3.25 4.46 10.01
CA LEU A 10 -3.84 3.51 9.08
C LEU A 10 -5.28 3.89 8.71
N TYR A 11 -6.15 4.11 9.70
CA TYR A 11 -7.55 4.45 9.42
C TYR A 11 -7.70 5.83 8.77
N LEU A 12 -6.89 6.80 9.18
CA LEU A 12 -6.85 8.11 8.53
C LEU A 12 -6.43 7.99 7.06
N GLY A 13 -5.38 7.21 6.79
CA GLY A 13 -4.90 6.94 5.44
C GLY A 13 -5.92 6.22 4.56
N VAL A 14 -6.63 5.23 5.10
CA VAL A 14 -7.73 4.54 4.41
C VAL A 14 -8.87 5.51 4.12
N SER A 15 -9.23 6.40 5.05
CA SER A 15 -10.25 7.43 4.81
C SER A 15 -9.87 8.32 3.63
N TYR A 16 -8.64 8.84 3.59
CA TYR A 16 -8.17 9.63 2.47
C TYR A 16 -8.14 8.84 1.15
N TYR A 17 -7.77 7.56 1.20
CA TYR A 17 -7.77 6.69 0.02
C TYR A 17 -9.19 6.51 -0.54
N VAL A 18 -10.18 6.24 0.32
CA VAL A 18 -11.60 6.11 -0.07
C VAL A 18 -12.13 7.42 -0.66
N ASP A 19 -11.73 8.56 -0.11
CA ASP A 19 -12.06 9.89 -0.63
C ASP A 19 -11.22 10.29 -1.87
N ARG A 20 -10.40 9.38 -2.39
CA ARG A 20 -9.47 9.57 -3.51
C ARG A 20 -8.47 10.73 -3.34
N GLN A 21 -8.17 11.11 -2.10
CA GLN A 21 -7.16 12.11 -1.74
C GLN A 21 -5.77 11.46 -1.73
N ALA A 22 -5.22 11.18 -2.91
CA ALA A 22 -4.02 10.35 -3.09
C ALA A 22 -2.82 10.81 -2.23
N HIS A 23 -2.44 12.10 -2.29
CA HIS A 23 -1.31 12.64 -1.53
C HIS A 23 -1.48 12.49 0.00
N SER A 24 -2.68 12.77 0.51
CA SER A 24 -3.00 12.63 1.94
C SER A 24 -3.01 11.17 2.39
N ALA A 25 -3.50 10.28 1.52
CA ALA A 25 -3.50 8.83 1.73
C ALA A 25 -2.06 8.31 1.80
N VAL A 26 -1.22 8.59 0.80
CA VAL A 26 0.20 8.18 0.76
C VAL A 26 0.93 8.65 2.02
N LYS A 27 0.79 9.93 2.39
CA LYS A 27 1.42 10.49 3.60
C LYS A 27 1.02 9.73 4.87
N SER A 28 -0.28 9.52 5.07
CA SER A 28 -0.79 8.89 6.29
C SER A 28 -0.45 7.39 6.34
N LEU A 29 -0.56 6.70 5.21
CA LEU A 29 -0.27 5.27 5.10
C LEU A 29 1.22 4.96 5.20
N SER A 30 2.09 5.89 4.80
CA SER A 30 3.55 5.78 5.03
C SER A 30 3.89 5.83 6.52
N GLU A 31 3.21 6.67 7.30
CA GLU A 31 3.38 6.69 8.77
C GLU A 31 2.81 5.41 9.39
N ALA A 32 1.68 4.91 8.88
CA ALA A 32 1.11 3.64 9.32
C ALA A 32 2.07 2.46 9.08
N GLU A 33 2.68 2.38 7.91
CA GLU A 33 3.65 1.33 7.55
C GLU A 33 4.81 1.27 8.56
N LYS A 34 5.42 2.43 8.87
CA LYS A 34 6.52 2.55 9.85
C LYS A 34 6.14 2.18 11.29
N LEU A 35 4.89 2.43 11.68
CA LEU A 35 4.45 2.35 13.08
C LEU A 35 3.67 1.07 13.41
N THR A 36 3.29 0.29 12.41
CA THR A 36 2.53 -0.97 12.58
C THR A 36 3.41 -2.20 12.44
N VAL A 37 2.95 -3.35 12.97
CA VAL A 37 3.61 -4.66 12.86
C VAL A 37 2.61 -5.73 12.45
N ASN A 38 3.11 -6.87 11.98
CA ASN A 38 2.31 -8.05 11.61
C ASN A 38 1.20 -7.68 10.62
N THR A 39 -0.01 -8.22 10.81
CA THR A 39 -1.16 -8.02 9.93
C THR A 39 -1.58 -6.56 9.75
N LEU A 40 -1.27 -5.67 10.72
CA LEU A 40 -1.52 -4.24 10.55
C LEU A 40 -0.52 -3.59 9.58
N ASN A 41 0.72 -4.07 9.57
CA ASN A 41 1.74 -3.62 8.61
C ASN A 41 1.39 -4.08 7.19
N ASP A 42 0.97 -5.34 7.01
CA ASP A 42 0.49 -5.82 5.72
C ASP A 42 -0.68 -4.98 5.20
N ARG A 43 -1.64 -4.66 6.07
CA ARG A 43 -2.77 -3.81 5.71
C ARG A 43 -2.32 -2.39 5.35
N ALA A 44 -1.37 -1.81 6.08
CA ALA A 44 -0.80 -0.52 5.75
C ALA A 44 -0.13 -0.53 4.37
N LYS A 45 0.69 -1.55 4.09
CA LYS A 45 1.35 -1.76 2.79
C LYS A 45 0.35 -1.93 1.66
N TRP A 46 -0.72 -2.71 1.87
CA TRP A 46 -1.77 -2.93 0.87
C TRP A 46 -2.47 -1.64 0.44
N TYR A 47 -2.89 -0.83 1.41
CA TYR A 47 -3.51 0.46 1.09
C TYR A 47 -2.49 1.47 0.57
N LEU A 48 -1.25 1.45 1.06
CA LEU A 48 -0.19 2.34 0.59
C LEU A 48 0.13 2.10 -0.88
N ALA A 49 0.26 0.83 -1.28
CA ALA A 49 0.47 0.46 -2.68
C ALA A 49 -0.64 1.00 -3.59
N GLN A 50 -1.91 0.84 -3.18
CA GLN A 50 -3.04 1.37 -3.95
C GLN A 50 -3.10 2.90 -3.95
N ALA A 51 -2.69 3.56 -2.86
CA ALA A 51 -2.60 5.01 -2.79
C ALA A 51 -1.51 5.55 -3.74
N TYR A 52 -0.38 4.85 -3.86
CA TYR A 52 0.66 5.15 -4.85
C TYR A 52 0.15 4.99 -6.29
N LEU A 53 -0.59 3.91 -6.59
CA LEU A 53 -1.22 3.75 -7.90
C LEU A 53 -2.25 4.85 -8.19
N LEU A 54 -3.02 5.25 -7.18
CA LEU A 54 -3.96 6.37 -7.29
C LEU A 54 -3.26 7.70 -7.54
N SER A 55 -2.03 7.89 -7.04
CA SER A 55 -1.17 9.04 -7.35
C SER A 55 -0.34 8.88 -8.62
N GLU A 56 -0.64 7.88 -9.47
CA GLU A 56 0.08 7.59 -10.71
C GLU A 56 1.58 7.29 -10.50
N ASP A 57 1.92 6.72 -9.33
CA ASP A 57 3.29 6.38 -8.93
C ASP A 57 3.45 4.86 -8.76
N PRO A 58 3.48 4.09 -9.86
CA PRO A 58 3.66 2.64 -9.77
C PRO A 58 5.04 2.22 -9.29
N HIS A 59 6.06 3.08 -9.41
CA HIS A 59 7.41 2.77 -8.97
C HIS A 59 7.48 2.47 -7.47
N ASN A 60 6.75 3.25 -6.66
CA ASN A 60 6.65 3.02 -5.22
C ASN A 60 5.60 1.96 -4.84
N ALA A 61 4.60 1.70 -5.70
CA ALA A 61 3.59 0.66 -5.44
C ALA A 61 4.13 -0.76 -5.61
N ILE A 62 4.88 -1.01 -6.69
CA ILE A 62 5.40 -2.33 -7.06
C ILE A 62 6.17 -3.04 -5.93
N PRO A 63 7.15 -2.43 -5.25
CA PRO A 63 7.91 -3.12 -4.21
C PRO A 63 7.04 -3.57 -3.04
N LEU A 64 6.00 -2.80 -2.69
CA LEU A 64 5.05 -3.18 -1.64
C LEU A 64 4.18 -4.37 -2.05
N LEU A 65 3.74 -4.40 -3.32
CA LEU A 65 2.98 -5.52 -3.87
C LEU A 65 3.83 -6.80 -3.97
N GLU A 66 5.09 -6.69 -4.38
CA GLU A 66 6.04 -7.81 -4.39
C GLU A 66 6.27 -8.35 -2.97
N GLU A 67 6.42 -7.48 -1.98
CA GLU A 67 6.58 -7.91 -0.59
C GLU A 67 5.33 -8.67 -0.08
N LEU A 68 4.14 -8.12 -0.31
CA LEU A 68 2.88 -8.76 0.09
C LEU A 68 2.67 -10.11 -0.60
N LYS A 69 2.97 -10.21 -1.90
CA LYS A 69 2.89 -11.45 -2.66
C LYS A 69 3.84 -12.53 -2.12
N ASN A 70 5.01 -12.14 -1.64
CA ASN A 70 6.04 -13.09 -1.16
C ASN A 70 5.96 -13.35 0.36
N SER A 71 4.84 -13.03 1.00
CA SER A 71 4.62 -13.17 2.45
C SER A 71 3.40 -14.03 2.76
N ASP A 72 3.20 -14.43 4.02
CA ASP A 72 1.97 -15.12 4.48
C ASP A 72 0.78 -14.15 4.68
N SER A 73 0.79 -13.00 3.99
CA SER A 73 -0.23 -11.96 4.12
C SER A 73 -1.59 -12.41 3.57
N GLU A 74 -2.67 -11.92 4.20
CA GLU A 74 -4.04 -12.05 3.67
C GLU A 74 -4.19 -11.41 2.27
N TYR A 75 -3.27 -10.51 1.89
CA TYR A 75 -3.30 -9.81 0.60
C TYR A 75 -2.49 -10.51 -0.50
N LEU A 76 -1.79 -11.61 -0.24
CA LEU A 76 -0.89 -12.26 -1.21
C LEU A 76 -1.50 -12.40 -2.61
N LYS A 77 -2.69 -13.01 -2.71
CA LYS A 77 -3.35 -13.26 -4.00
C LYS A 77 -3.75 -11.96 -4.69
N LYS A 78 -4.27 -11.00 -3.91
CA LYS A 78 -4.68 -9.69 -4.42
C LYS A 78 -3.48 -8.87 -4.88
N ALA A 79 -2.36 -8.99 -4.18
CA ALA A 79 -1.11 -8.31 -4.53
C ALA A 79 -0.54 -8.88 -5.83
N ASP A 80 -0.59 -10.19 -6.03
CA ASP A 80 -0.15 -10.84 -7.28
C ASP A 80 -1.00 -10.42 -8.49
N GLU A 81 -2.32 -10.44 -8.34
CA GLU A 81 -3.26 -9.97 -9.37
C GLU A 81 -3.04 -8.50 -9.72
N LEU A 82 -2.95 -7.63 -8.71
CA LEU A 82 -2.73 -6.20 -8.92
C LEU A 82 -1.37 -5.90 -9.53
N LEU A 83 -0.31 -6.59 -9.09
CA LEU A 83 1.03 -6.47 -9.63
C LEU A 83 1.09 -6.86 -11.11
N THR A 84 0.38 -7.93 -11.49
CA THR A 84 0.27 -8.35 -12.90
C THR A 84 -0.37 -7.25 -13.74
N MET A 85 -1.52 -6.72 -13.31
CA MET A 85 -2.19 -5.61 -14.00
C MET A 85 -1.30 -4.37 -14.13
N VAL A 86 -0.60 -3.99 -13.05
CA VAL A 86 0.30 -2.82 -13.07
C VAL A 86 1.43 -3.00 -14.08
N LYS A 87 2.08 -4.18 -14.11
CA LYS A 87 3.17 -4.47 -15.06
C LYS A 87 2.71 -4.53 -16.52
N GLU A 88 1.50 -4.99 -16.79
CA GLU A 88 0.94 -4.96 -18.15
C GLU A 88 0.65 -3.54 -18.64
N THR A 89 0.29 -2.62 -17.72
CA THR A 89 -0.03 -1.23 -18.06
C THR A 89 1.20 -0.32 -18.20
N ILE A 90 2.35 -0.73 -17.69
CA ILE A 90 3.61 0.02 -17.76
C ILE A 90 4.52 -0.75 -18.70
N PRO A 91 4.67 -0.33 -19.98
CA PRO A 91 5.62 -0.99 -20.86
C PRO A 91 7.00 -0.89 -20.23
N GLU A 92 7.67 -2.03 -20.03
CA GLU A 92 9.07 -2.01 -19.60
C GLU A 92 9.85 -1.19 -20.62
N SER A 93 10.51 -0.12 -20.16
CA SER A 93 11.40 0.65 -21.00
C SER A 93 12.48 -0.30 -21.55
N PRO A 94 12.69 -0.36 -22.88
CA PRO A 94 13.61 -1.29 -23.52
C PRO A 94 15.08 -1.10 -23.12
#